data_AF-A0A8S0T7I5-F1
#
_entry.id   AF-A0A8S0T7I5-F1
#
_cell.length_a   1.000
_cell.length_b   1.000
_cell.length_c   1.000
_cell.angle_alpha   90.00
_cell.angle_beta   90.00
_cell.angle_gamma   90.00
#
_symmetry.space_group_name_H-M   'P 1'
#
loop_
_entity.id
_entity.type
_entity.pdbx_description
1 polymer ?
#
loop_
_entity_poly.entity_id
_entity_poly.type
_entity_poly.pdbx_seq_one_letter_code
_entity_poly.pdbx_strand_id
1 'polypeptide(L)' 'MNGPASSLPCLVSDEYHLFDMMQPGDTMVLWNAKIDMFKGSMRLAVGIWCRVEVFEPATFGVGEDNNLSLIEYELVNVV' A
#
# COMPACT_ATOMS: atom_id res chain seq x y z
N MET A 1 -27.14 -27.39 -2.58
CA MET A 1 -27.11 -26.84 -1.21
C MET A 1 -25.67 -26.86 -0.75
N ASN A 2 -25.00 -25.71 -0.72
CA ASN A 2 -23.76 -25.43 0.02
C ASN A 2 -23.54 -23.91 -0.10
N GLY A 3 -24.21 -23.15 0.76
CA GLY A 3 -23.87 -21.75 1.01
C GLY A 3 -22.92 -21.65 2.21
N PRO A 4 -22.51 -20.44 2.59
CA PRO A 4 -21.51 -19.65 1.91
C PRO A 4 -20.21 -19.68 2.73
N ALA A 5 -19.05 -19.89 2.08
CA ALA A 5 -17.80 -19.48 2.69
C ALA A 5 -17.74 -17.96 2.57
N SER A 6 -18.27 -17.28 3.58
CA SER A 6 -18.07 -15.86 3.81
C SER A 6 -16.57 -15.58 3.73
N SER A 7 -16.14 -14.93 2.65
CA SER A 7 -14.83 -14.29 2.53
C SER A 7 -14.81 -13.14 3.54
N LEU A 8 -14.60 -13.49 4.82
CA LEU A 8 -14.26 -12.51 5.82
C LEU A 8 -12.93 -11.90 5.37
N PRO A 9 -12.86 -10.58 5.12
CA PRO A 9 -11.55 -9.96 5.04
C PRO A 9 -10.88 -10.16 6.38
N CYS A 10 -9.78 -10.90 6.36
CA CYS A 10 -8.91 -11.15 7.50
C CYS A 10 -8.71 -9.84 8.27
N LEU A 11 -9.22 -9.82 9.50
CA LEU A 11 -9.00 -8.74 10.44
C LEU A 11 -7.50 -8.74 10.78
N VAL A 12 -6.88 -7.62 10.45
CA VAL A 12 -5.46 -7.33 10.49
C VAL A 12 -4.85 -7.68 11.86
N SER A 13 -4.17 -8.83 11.95
CA SER A 13 -3.49 -9.28 13.18
C SER A 13 -2.03 -9.70 12.96
N ASP A 14 -1.63 -10.00 11.72
CA ASP A 14 -0.31 -10.58 11.43
C ASP A 14 0.42 -9.77 10.35
N GLU A 15 1.45 -9.02 10.74
CA GLU A 15 2.34 -8.29 9.82
C GLU A 15 2.96 -9.21 8.74
N TYR A 16 3.13 -10.50 9.05
CA TYR A 16 3.63 -11.51 8.11
C TYR A 16 2.74 -11.70 6.88
N HIS A 17 1.42 -11.51 6.99
CA HIS A 17 0.51 -11.73 5.85
C HIS A 17 0.69 -10.68 4.76
N LEU A 18 1.01 -9.43 5.13
CA LEU A 18 1.23 -8.35 4.17
C LEU A 18 2.45 -8.61 3.28
N PHE A 19 3.51 -9.19 3.83
CA PHE A 19 4.72 -9.52 3.08
C PHE A 19 4.47 -10.60 2.03
N ASP A 20 3.69 -11.63 2.36
CA ASP A 20 3.35 -12.71 1.41
C ASP A 20 2.41 -12.26 0.29
N MET A 21 1.58 -11.22 0.53
CA MET A 21 0.66 -10.66 -0.46
C MET A 21 1.32 -9.71 -1.47
N MET A 22 2.45 -9.08 -1.13
CA MET A 22 3.09 -8.06 -1.97
C MET A 22 4.22 -8.67 -2.82
N GLN A 23 3.88 -9.42 -3.87
CA GLN A 23 4.89 -10.00 -4.76
C GLN A 23 5.25 -9.05 -5.91
N PRO A 24 6.49 -9.09 -6.43
CA PRO A 24 6.88 -8.29 -7.57
C PRO A 24 5.99 -8.58 -8.79
N GLY A 25 5.43 -7.53 -9.39
CA GLY A 25 4.55 -7.63 -10.56
C GLY A 25 3.06 -7.67 -10.24
N ASP A 26 2.67 -7.81 -8.98
CA ASP A 26 1.27 -7.73 -8.58
C ASP A 26 0.73 -6.30 -8.70
N THR A 27 -0.53 -6.20 -9.09
CA THR A 27 -1.30 -4.95 -8.99
C THR A 27 -2.11 -5.00 -7.71
N MET A 28 -2.00 -3.97 -6.88
CA MET A 28 -2.65 -3.95 -5.57
C MET A 28 -3.30 -2.60 -5.29
N VAL A 29 -4.38 -2.62 -4.52
CA VAL A 29 -5.06 -1.44 -4.00
C VAL A 29 -4.85 -1.38 -2.49
N LEU A 30 -4.33 -0.24 -2.02
CA LEU A 30 -4.08 0.03 -0.61
C LEU A 30 -5.04 1.11 -0.12
N TRP A 31 -5.99 0.73 0.74
CA TRP A 31 -6.97 1.64 1.33
C TRP A 31 -6.49 2.15 2.68
N ASN A 32 -6.75 3.44 2.93
CA ASN A 32 -6.37 4.13 4.16
C ASN A 32 -4.87 4.10 4.45
N ALA A 33 -4.04 3.80 3.44
CA ALA A 33 -2.60 3.94 3.55
C ALA A 33 -2.22 5.42 3.75
N LYS A 34 -1.14 5.65 4.46
CA LYS A 34 -0.64 7.00 4.75
C LYS A 34 0.67 7.24 4.03
N ILE A 35 0.91 8.50 3.68
CA ILE A 35 2.25 8.95 3.30
C ILE A 35 2.92 9.42 4.59
N ASP A 36 4.04 8.80 4.92
CA ASP A 36 4.85 9.13 6.08
C ASP A 36 6.13 9.85 5.64
N MET A 37 6.51 10.87 6.38
CA MET A 37 7.74 11.63 6.12
C MET A 37 8.88 11.02 6.93
N PHE A 38 9.85 10.42 6.24
CA PHE A 38 11.00 9.81 6.87
C PHE A 38 12.29 10.46 6.38
N LYS A 39 12.96 11.20 7.28
CA LYS A 39 14.26 11.87 7.02
C LYS A 39 14.27 12.71 5.74
N GLY A 40 13.20 13.48 5.50
CA GLY A 40 13.07 14.32 4.31
C GLY A 40 12.48 13.61 3.09
N SER A 41 12.32 12.28 3.10
CA SER A 41 11.70 11.55 1.98
C SER A 41 10.32 11.03 2.33
N MET A 42 9.41 11.07 1.36
CA MET A 42 8.08 10.48 1.50
C MET A 42 8.14 8.96 1.36
N ARG A 43 7.36 8.24 2.16
CA ARG A 43 7.19 6.79 2.06
C ARG A 43 5.72 6.42 2.19
N LEU A 44 5.28 5.43 1.43
CA LEU A 44 3.95 4.84 1.62
C LEU A 44 4.01 3.85 2.78
N ALA A 45 3.11 4.01 3.75
CA ALA A 45 3.01 3.14 4.91
C ALA A 45 1.58 2.59 5.06
N VAL A 46 1.51 1.31 5.41
CA VAL A 46 0.28 0.56 5.66
C VAL A 46 0.29 0.16 7.13
N GLY A 47 -0.82 0.39 7.83
CA GLY A 47 -0.98 0.06 9.25
C GLY A 47 -2.15 -0.89 9.49
N ILE A 48 -2.40 -1.19 10.77
CA ILE A 48 -3.42 -2.17 11.19
C ILE A 48 -4.86 -1.82 10.78
N TRP A 49 -5.12 -0.56 10.42
CA TRP A 49 -6.43 -0.08 9.98
C TRP A 49 -6.55 0.01 8.45
N CYS A 50 -5.48 -0.31 7.73
CA CYS A 50 -5.43 -0.25 6.28
C CYS A 50 -5.90 -1.58 5.69
N ARG A 51 -6.52 -1.51 4.50
CA ARG A 51 -6.93 -2.69 3.74
C ARG A 51 -6.02 -2.85 2.54
N VAL A 52 -5.53 -4.06 2.32
CA VAL A 52 -4.66 -4.41 1.19
C VAL A 52 -5.35 -5.48 0.37
N GLU A 53 -5.48 -5.23 -0.92
CA GLU A 53 -6.14 -6.15 -1.85
C GLU A 53 -5.30 -6.31 -3.11
N VAL A 54 -5.07 -7.56 -3.52
CA VAL A 54 -4.52 -7.88 -4.84
C VAL A 54 -5.65 -7.74 -5.86
N PHE A 55 -5.33 -7.13 -6.99
CA PHE A 55 -6.27 -6.86 -8.07
C PHE A 55 -5.75 -7.43 -9.40
N GLU A 56 -6.61 -7.41 -10.41
CA GLU A 56 -6.19 -7.76 -11.77
C GLU A 56 -5.09 -6.82 -12.28
N PRO A 57 -4.27 -7.27 -13.26
CA PRO A 57 -3.16 -6.48 -13.77
C PRO A 57 -3.58 -5.09 -14.23
N ALA A 58 -2.85 -4.07 -13.77
CA ALA A 58 -3.07 -2.70 -14.19
C ALA A 58 -2.97 -2.55 -15.71
N THR A 59 -3.90 -1.79 -16.28
CA THR A 59 -3.91 -1.45 -17.71
C THR A 59 -3.01 -0.25 -18.04
N PHE A 60 -2.38 0.36 -17.03
CA PHE A 60 -1.50 1.51 -17.16
C PHE A 60 -0.04 1.13 -16.92
N GLY A 61 0.87 1.84 -17.59
CA GLY A 61 2.30 1.72 -17.36
C GLY A 61 2.73 2.45 -16.08
N VAL A 62 3.66 1.87 -15.33
CA VAL A 62 4.27 2.51 -14.16
C VAL A 62 5.41 3.42 -14.61
N GLY A 63 5.41 4.68 -14.15
CA GLY A 63 6.50 5.63 -14.38
C GLY A 63 7.67 5.38 -13.42
N GLU A 64 8.53 4.42 -13.74
CA GLU A 64 9.66 4.00 -12.89
C GLU A 64 10.73 5.10 -12.70
N ASP A 65 10.74 6.11 -13.56
CA ASP A 65 11.63 7.27 -13.51
C ASP A 65 11.22 8.32 -12.46
N ASN A 66 9.98 8.29 -11.98
CA ASN A 66 9.44 9.25 -11.02
C ASN A 66 9.29 8.66 -9.60
N ASN A 67 10.41 8.35 -8.97
CA ASN A 67 10.43 7.79 -7.62
C ASN A 67 10.39 8.88 -6.53
N LEU A 68 9.20 9.14 -5.98
CA LEU A 68 9.00 10.13 -4.91
C LEU A 68 9.73 9.81 -3.60
N SER A 69 10.14 8.56 -3.38
CA SER A 69 10.89 8.17 -2.18
C SER A 69 12.37 8.52 -2.25
N LEU A 70 12.90 8.84 -3.44
CA LEU A 70 14.29 9.30 -3.62
C LEU A 70 14.41 10.82 -3.56
N ILE A 71 13.30 11.53 -3.58
CA ILE A 71 13.27 12.99 -3.52
C ILE A 71 13.30 13.41 -2.05
N GLU A 72 14.14 14.39 -1.75
CA GLU A 72 14.19 15.05 -0.45
C GLU A 72 13.31 16.31 -0.48
N TYR A 73 12.45 16.43 0.52
CA TYR A 73 11.50 17.51 0.73
C TYR A 73 11.83 18.22 2.03
N GLU A 74 11.72 19.55 2.00
CA GLU A 74 11.82 20.40 3.17
C GLU A 74 10.42 20.81 3.63
N LEU A 75 10.18 20.80 4.95
CA LEU A 75 8.91 21.27 5.51
C LEU A 75 8.88 22.80 5.43
N VAL A 76 8.05 23.32 4.53
CA VAL A 76 7.81 24.75 4.39
C VAL A 76 6.57 25.12 5.20
N ASN A 77 6.74 25.95 6.22
CA ASN A 77 5.61 26.47 7.00
C ASN A 77 5.11 27.76 6.34
N VAL A 78 3.83 27.80 5.96
CA VAL A 78 3.20 29.01 5.43
C VAL A 78 2.70 29.83 6.62
N VAL A 79 3.26 31.02 6.80
CA VAL A 79 2.96 31.97 7.89
C VAL A 79 1.76 32.84 7.58
#